data_AF-A0A3B0J889-F1
#
_entry.id   AF-A0A3B0J889-F1
#
_cell.length_a   1.000
_cell.length_b   1.000
_cell.length_c   1.000
_cell.angle_alpha   90.00
_cell.angle_beta   90.00
_cell.angle_gamma   90.00
#
_symmetry.space_group_name_H-M   'P 1'
#
loop_
_entity.id
_entity.type
_entity.pdbx_description
1 polymer ?
#
loop_
_entity_poly.entity_id
_entity_poly.type
_entity_poly.pdbx_seq_one_letter_code
_entity_poly.pdbx_strand_id
1 'polypeptide(L)'
;MAITLAGHKISRIGQVWLNDDTIGSFGDKADYELHNDRKRVDPYLVKNAPSWKNDMIGRGLAWLRLTLTYDAEKFPYGVPNVKVEVWGKEIFDPRSNRTNWSNNGALVILDFYRSYLKVPDSDIDFNVFKVAADLCDESVTTPEGKSKPRYTLNGAYELSESPASILEHMHRCIGAEPTYIAGQHGILMWAYHGPATLKIEPH
;
A
#
# COMPACT_ATOMS: atom_id res chain seq x y z
N MET A 1 -13.98 -6.15 -18.52
CA MET A 1 -12.75 -6.77 -17.97
C MET A 1 -12.72 -6.56 -16.46
N ALA A 2 -12.16 -7.49 -15.70
CA ALA A 2 -11.96 -7.35 -14.25
C ALA A 2 -10.46 -7.44 -13.94
N ILE A 3 -9.90 -6.44 -13.26
CA ILE A 3 -8.48 -6.37 -12.91
C ILE A 3 -8.38 -6.35 -11.38
N THR A 4 -7.73 -7.36 -10.80
CA THR A 4 -7.50 -7.38 -9.34
C THR A 4 -6.40 -6.40 -8.99
N LEU A 5 -6.68 -5.48 -8.07
CA LEU A 5 -5.73 -4.47 -7.60
C LEU A 5 -5.01 -4.93 -6.33
N ALA A 6 -5.74 -5.54 -5.39
CA ALA A 6 -5.17 -6.02 -4.14
C ALA A 6 -5.98 -7.18 -3.53
N GLY A 7 -5.28 -8.05 -2.80
CA GLY A 7 -5.87 -9.16 -2.02
C GLY A 7 -6.66 -8.74 -0.77
N HIS A 8 -6.83 -7.44 -0.56
CA HIS A 8 -7.50 -6.84 0.58
C HIS A 8 -8.22 -5.55 0.15
N LYS A 9 -9.03 -5.00 1.06
CA LYS A 9 -9.59 -3.65 0.89
C LYS A 9 -8.48 -2.61 0.76
N ILE A 10 -8.68 -1.65 -0.12
CA ILE A 10 -7.83 -0.46 -0.26
C ILE A 10 -8.56 0.77 0.25
N SER A 11 -7.83 1.84 0.57
CA SER A 11 -8.44 3.10 0.99
C SER A 11 -9.10 3.80 -0.20
N ARG A 12 -8.37 3.95 -1.32
CA ARG A 12 -8.87 4.57 -2.55
C ARG A 12 -7.95 4.29 -3.74
N ILE A 13 -8.43 4.63 -4.93
CA ILE A 13 -7.61 4.80 -6.13
C ILE A 13 -7.53 6.27 -6.51
N GLY A 14 -6.47 6.65 -7.21
CA GLY A 14 -6.33 7.96 -7.85
C GLY A 14 -6.52 7.84 -9.35
N GLN A 15 -5.51 8.30 -10.09
CA GLN A 15 -5.58 8.33 -11.55
C GLN A 15 -5.48 6.91 -12.14
N VAL A 16 -6.25 6.69 -13.21
CA VAL A 16 -6.18 5.51 -14.07
C VAL A 16 -5.62 5.93 -15.42
N TRP A 17 -4.65 5.17 -15.93
CA TRP A 17 -4.07 5.34 -17.26
C TRP A 17 -4.28 4.09 -18.10
N LEU A 18 -4.53 4.33 -19.39
CA LEU A 18 -4.55 3.32 -20.43
C LEU A 18 -3.38 3.63 -21.37
N ASN A 19 -2.39 2.75 -21.39
CA ASN A 19 -1.04 3.02 -21.92
C ASN A 19 -0.44 4.25 -21.21
N ASP A 20 -0.20 5.34 -21.92
CA ASP A 20 0.39 6.57 -21.36
C ASP A 20 -0.62 7.71 -21.19
N ASP A 21 -1.86 7.50 -21.62
CA ASP A 21 -2.92 8.48 -21.53
C ASP A 21 -3.82 8.25 -20.32
N THR A 22 -4.30 9.34 -19.72
CA THR A 22 -5.33 9.25 -18.68
C THR A 22 -6.63 8.67 -19.28
N ILE A 23 -7.36 7.86 -18.52
CA ILE A 23 -8.61 7.24 -19.00
C ILE A 23 -9.64 8.27 -19.51
N GLY A 24 -9.61 9.51 -19.00
CA GLY A 24 -10.49 10.59 -19.45
C GLY A 24 -10.30 10.99 -20.92
N SER A 25 -9.13 10.75 -21.53
CA SER A 25 -8.88 11.06 -22.94
C SER A 25 -9.64 10.13 -23.91
N PHE A 26 -10.20 9.04 -23.40
CA PHE A 26 -10.95 8.05 -24.16
C PHE A 26 -12.45 8.35 -24.23
N GLY A 27 -12.94 9.36 -23.51
CA GLY A 27 -14.35 9.76 -23.52
C GLY A 27 -15.29 8.63 -23.14
N ASP A 28 -16.31 8.36 -23.95
CA ASP A 28 -17.29 7.28 -23.77
C ASP A 28 -16.75 5.88 -24.10
N LYS A 29 -15.50 5.79 -24.60
CA LYS A 29 -14.90 4.51 -25.01
C LYS A 29 -14.23 3.75 -23.88
N ALA A 30 -13.98 4.39 -22.75
CA ALA A 30 -13.45 3.73 -21.56
C ALA A 30 -14.18 4.21 -20.30
N ASP A 31 -14.61 3.26 -19.48
CA ASP A 31 -15.23 3.50 -18.18
C ASP A 31 -14.68 2.51 -17.14
N TYR A 32 -14.68 2.91 -15.87
CA TYR A 32 -14.25 2.04 -14.79
C TYR A 32 -15.12 2.15 -13.55
N GLU A 33 -15.19 1.05 -12.79
CA GLU A 33 -15.75 1.05 -11.45
C GLU A 33 -14.80 0.34 -10.49
N LEU A 34 -14.45 1.02 -9.39
CA LEU A 34 -13.73 0.39 -8.29
C LEU A 34 -14.71 -0.44 -7.45
N HIS A 35 -14.38 -1.70 -7.26
CA HIS A 35 -15.03 -2.57 -6.31
C HIS A 35 -14.09 -2.85 -5.15
N ASN A 36 -14.52 -2.53 -3.94
CA ASN A 36 -13.72 -2.64 -2.73
C ASN A 36 -14.48 -3.46 -1.68
N ASP A 37 -14.24 -4.77 -1.63
CA ASP A 37 -15.01 -5.77 -0.87
C ASP A 37 -16.50 -5.82 -1.27
N ARG A 38 -16.74 -5.99 -2.57
CA ARG A 38 -18.09 -6.15 -3.10
C ARG A 38 -18.78 -7.37 -2.47
N LYS A 39 -20.07 -7.22 -2.11
CA LYS A 39 -20.84 -8.29 -1.44
C LYS A 39 -21.75 -9.09 -2.37
N ARG A 40 -22.10 -8.52 -3.51
CA ARG A 40 -22.98 -9.09 -4.52
C ARG A 40 -22.26 -9.10 -5.85
N VAL A 41 -22.65 -9.99 -6.76
CA VAL A 41 -22.05 -10.05 -8.10
C VAL A 41 -22.19 -8.70 -8.82
N ASP A 42 -21.23 -8.39 -9.68
CA ASP A 42 -21.33 -7.24 -10.56
C ASP A 42 -22.38 -7.47 -11.66
N PRO A 43 -23.49 -6.71 -11.70
CA PRO A 43 -24.56 -6.95 -12.65
C PRO A 43 -24.15 -6.57 -14.08
N TYR A 44 -23.21 -5.64 -14.24
CA TYR A 44 -22.71 -5.24 -15.55
C TYR A 44 -21.91 -6.38 -16.19
N LEU A 45 -21.01 -7.01 -15.43
CA LEU A 45 -20.22 -8.14 -15.92
C LEU A 45 -21.08 -9.38 -16.16
N VAL A 46 -22.04 -9.70 -15.28
CA VAL A 46 -22.98 -10.81 -15.53
C VAL A 46 -23.73 -10.62 -16.85
N LYS A 47 -24.11 -9.37 -17.17
CA LYS A 47 -24.84 -9.06 -18.41
C LYS A 47 -23.95 -9.06 -19.65
N ASN A 48 -22.74 -8.52 -19.55
CA ASN A 48 -21.92 -8.18 -20.72
C ASN A 48 -20.65 -9.03 -20.89
N ALA A 49 -20.28 -9.86 -19.91
CA ALA A 49 -19.10 -10.72 -19.97
C ALA A 49 -19.52 -12.20 -19.82
N PRO A 50 -19.56 -12.98 -20.93
CA PRO A 50 -20.02 -14.38 -20.92
C PRO A 50 -19.25 -15.31 -19.97
N SER A 51 -18.00 -14.98 -19.65
CA SER A 51 -17.16 -15.73 -18.71
C SER A 51 -17.46 -15.44 -17.23
N TRP A 52 -18.19 -14.38 -16.93
CA TRP A 52 -18.47 -13.95 -15.56
C TRP A 52 -19.66 -14.68 -14.97
N LYS A 53 -19.46 -15.34 -13.82
CA LYS A 53 -20.48 -16.16 -13.15
C LYS A 53 -21.02 -15.45 -11.90
N ASN A 54 -22.20 -15.89 -11.44
CA ASN A 54 -22.88 -15.30 -10.28
C ASN A 54 -22.10 -15.44 -8.96
N ASP A 55 -21.14 -16.34 -8.89
CA ASP A 55 -20.25 -16.57 -7.75
C ASP A 55 -18.92 -15.78 -7.84
N MET A 56 -18.61 -15.16 -8.98
CA MET A 56 -17.45 -14.29 -9.19
C MET A 56 -17.71 -12.89 -8.59
N ILE A 57 -17.65 -12.79 -7.26
CA ILE A 57 -17.99 -11.56 -6.53
C ILE A 57 -16.74 -10.73 -6.17
N GLY A 58 -15.63 -11.40 -5.85
CA GLY A 58 -14.42 -10.74 -5.34
C GLY A 58 -14.56 -10.19 -3.91
N ARG A 59 -15.18 -10.97 -3.01
CA ARG A 59 -15.32 -10.60 -1.58
C ARG A 59 -13.95 -10.44 -0.93
N GLY A 60 -13.78 -9.40 -0.12
CA GLY A 60 -12.52 -9.10 0.55
C GLY A 60 -11.42 -8.50 -0.35
N LEU A 61 -11.63 -8.48 -1.67
CA LEU A 61 -10.65 -7.98 -2.65
C LEU A 61 -10.95 -6.53 -3.05
N ALA A 62 -9.92 -5.84 -3.52
CA ALA A 62 -10.07 -4.63 -4.32
C ALA A 62 -9.80 -4.94 -5.79
N TRP A 63 -10.74 -4.63 -6.67
CA TRP A 63 -10.63 -4.90 -8.10
C TRP A 63 -11.37 -3.85 -8.93
N LEU A 64 -10.90 -3.63 -10.15
CA LEU A 64 -11.42 -2.65 -11.09
C LEU A 64 -12.23 -3.36 -12.18
N ARG A 65 -13.50 -3.01 -12.35
CA ARG A 65 -14.24 -3.31 -13.57
C ARG A 65 -13.83 -2.28 -14.61
N LEU A 66 -13.06 -2.68 -15.62
CA LEU A 66 -12.74 -1.84 -16.78
C LEU A 66 -13.63 -2.22 -17.96
N THR A 67 -14.31 -1.23 -18.52
CA THR A 67 -15.16 -1.34 -19.70
C THR A 67 -14.50 -0.60 -20.85
N LEU A 68 -14.30 -1.29 -21.96
CA LEU A 68 -13.73 -0.73 -23.19
C LEU A 68 -14.71 -0.99 -24.32
N THR A 69 -15.11 0.07 -25.02
CA THR A 69 -15.93 -0.01 -26.23
C THR A 69 -15.00 -0.01 -27.43
N TYR A 70 -15.14 -0.99 -28.32
CA TYR A 70 -14.26 -1.09 -29.49
C TYR A 70 -14.23 0.21 -30.30
N ASP A 71 -13.02 0.68 -30.58
CA ASP A 71 -12.74 1.87 -31.36
C ASP A 71 -11.30 1.74 -31.90
N ALA A 72 -11.13 1.73 -33.22
CA ALA A 72 -9.84 1.47 -33.84
C ALA A 72 -8.86 2.64 -33.71
N GLU A 73 -9.36 3.86 -33.53
CA GLU A 73 -8.51 5.05 -33.33
C GLU A 73 -8.04 5.15 -31.89
N LYS A 74 -8.90 4.79 -30.93
CA LYS A 74 -8.56 4.80 -29.51
C LYS A 74 -7.77 3.57 -29.07
N PHE A 75 -8.01 2.41 -29.68
CA PHE A 75 -7.37 1.14 -29.33
C PHE A 75 -6.66 0.48 -30.52
N PRO A 76 -5.72 1.17 -31.20
CA PRO A 76 -5.08 0.67 -32.43
C PRO A 76 -4.24 -0.60 -32.19
N TYR A 77 -3.80 -0.82 -30.95
CA TYR A 77 -3.00 -1.97 -30.53
C TYR A 77 -3.80 -3.00 -29.72
N GLY A 78 -5.14 -2.88 -29.71
CA GLY A 78 -6.01 -3.75 -28.91
C GLY A 78 -6.12 -3.32 -27.45
N VAL A 79 -6.18 -4.30 -26.53
CA VAL A 79 -6.39 -4.03 -25.10
C VAL A 79 -5.20 -3.25 -24.53
N PRO A 80 -5.41 -2.03 -24.00
CA PRO A 80 -4.33 -1.19 -23.50
C PRO A 80 -3.72 -1.73 -22.20
N ASN A 81 -2.48 -1.34 -21.92
CA ASN A 81 -1.86 -1.56 -20.61
C ASN A 81 -2.51 -0.66 -19.56
N VAL A 82 -2.96 -1.23 -18.44
CA VAL A 82 -3.71 -0.49 -17.43
C VAL A 82 -2.81 -0.18 -16.23
N LYS A 83 -2.63 1.10 -15.92
CA LYS A 83 -1.94 1.57 -14.70
C LYS A 83 -2.94 2.26 -13.79
N VAL A 84 -2.89 1.96 -12.49
CA VAL A 84 -3.79 2.54 -11.49
C VAL A 84 -2.97 3.02 -10.31
N GLU A 85 -3.19 4.27 -9.90
CA GLU A 85 -2.64 4.78 -8.66
C GLU A 85 -3.46 4.27 -7.48
N VAL A 86 -2.82 3.64 -6.50
CA VAL A 86 -3.50 2.94 -5.40
C VAL A 86 -3.01 3.41 -4.04
N TRP A 87 -3.95 3.80 -3.19
CA TRP A 87 -3.73 3.97 -1.76
C TRP A 87 -4.21 2.70 -1.08
N GLY A 88 -3.24 1.88 -0.65
CA GLY A 88 -3.46 0.53 -0.15
C GLY A 88 -4.28 0.43 1.13
N LYS A 89 -3.97 -0.57 1.95
CA LYS A 89 -4.75 -0.89 3.16
C LYS A 89 -4.76 0.26 4.17
N GLU A 90 -5.87 0.43 4.88
CA GLU A 90 -5.89 1.22 6.11
C GLU A 90 -5.26 0.43 7.26
N ILE A 91 -4.31 1.04 7.94
CA ILE A 91 -3.46 0.39 8.95
C ILE A 91 -3.65 1.05 10.31
N PHE A 92 -3.47 0.24 11.36
CA PHE A 92 -3.62 0.70 12.74
C PHE A 92 -2.38 1.47 13.19
N ASP A 93 -2.59 2.68 13.72
CA ASP A 93 -1.57 3.48 14.37
C ASP A 93 -1.71 3.39 15.90
N PRO A 94 -0.77 2.76 16.62
CA PRO A 94 -0.84 2.62 18.07
C PRO A 94 -0.65 3.95 18.83
N ARG A 95 -0.12 5.01 18.19
CA ARG A 95 0.04 6.35 18.81
C ARG A 95 -1.30 7.04 19.00
N SER A 96 -2.18 6.91 18.01
CA SER A 96 -3.51 7.54 18.00
C SER A 96 -4.66 6.58 18.30
N ASN A 97 -4.38 5.27 18.33
CA ASN A 97 -5.36 4.20 18.47
C ASN A 97 -6.46 4.25 17.40
N ARG A 98 -6.09 4.61 16.17
CA ARG A 98 -7.00 4.72 15.01
C ARG A 98 -6.47 3.89 13.85
N THR A 99 -7.40 3.41 13.03
CA THR A 99 -7.09 2.78 11.74
C THR A 99 -7.43 3.76 10.65
N ASN A 100 -6.43 4.16 9.87
CA ASN A 100 -6.57 5.05 8.72
C ASN A 100 -5.56 4.63 7.65
N TRP A 101 -5.69 5.15 6.43
CA TRP A 101 -4.63 5.02 5.46
C TRP A 101 -3.35 5.74 5.92
N SER A 102 -2.22 5.06 5.85
CA SER A 102 -0.89 5.63 6.09
C SER A 102 0.14 4.83 5.29
N ASN A 103 1.18 5.51 4.84
CA ASN A 103 2.38 4.90 4.25
C ASN A 103 3.62 5.10 5.15
N ASN A 104 3.42 5.40 6.44
CA ASN A 104 4.48 5.41 7.43
C ASN A 104 5.11 4.02 7.52
N GLY A 105 6.42 3.92 7.27
CA GLY A 105 7.05 2.63 7.04
C GLY A 105 7.03 1.69 8.24
N ALA A 106 7.21 2.22 9.46
CA ALA A 106 7.12 1.41 10.68
C ALA A 106 5.70 0.86 10.90
N LEU A 107 4.67 1.65 10.60
CA LEU A 107 3.27 1.21 10.71
C LEU A 107 2.91 0.15 9.66
N VAL A 108 3.48 0.24 8.45
CA VAL A 108 3.27 -0.79 7.42
C VAL A 108 3.89 -2.13 7.84
N ILE A 109 5.09 -2.12 8.43
CA ILE A 109 5.73 -3.31 9.00
C ILE A 109 4.90 -3.87 10.16
N LEU A 110 4.40 -3.01 11.06
CA LEU A 110 3.52 -3.41 12.14
C LEU A 110 2.25 -4.11 11.61
N ASP A 111 1.63 -3.58 10.56
CA ASP A 111 0.49 -4.24 9.92
C ASP A 111 0.86 -5.59 9.33
N PHE A 112 2.08 -5.75 8.77
CA PHE A 112 2.55 -7.03 8.27
C PHE A 112 2.63 -8.10 9.39
N TYR A 113 3.19 -7.75 10.55
CA TYR A 113 3.20 -8.64 11.72
C TYR A 113 1.79 -9.05 12.16
N ARG A 114 0.89 -8.08 12.31
CA ARG A 114 -0.46 -8.32 12.85
C ARG A 114 -1.38 -9.03 11.84
N SER A 115 -1.35 -8.57 10.60
CA SER A 115 -2.34 -8.95 9.60
C SER A 115 -1.90 -10.09 8.70
N TYR A 116 -0.62 -10.18 8.36
CA TYR A 116 -0.09 -11.24 7.50
C TYR A 116 0.49 -12.39 8.32
N LEU A 117 1.41 -12.10 9.24
CA LEU A 117 2.04 -13.10 10.12
C LEU A 117 1.15 -13.55 11.29
N LYS A 118 0.05 -12.83 11.56
CA LYS A 118 -0.91 -13.13 12.63
C LYS A 118 -0.29 -13.17 14.02
N VAL A 119 0.74 -12.36 14.26
CA VAL A 119 1.35 -12.22 15.58
C VAL A 119 0.33 -11.62 16.55
N PRO A 120 0.08 -12.24 17.72
CA PRO A 120 -0.80 -11.68 18.74
C PRO A 120 -0.30 -10.32 19.23
N ASP A 121 -1.22 -9.40 19.54
CA ASP A 121 -0.87 -8.08 20.08
C ASP A 121 -0.05 -8.16 21.39
N SER A 122 -0.17 -9.24 22.17
CA SER A 122 0.65 -9.47 23.38
C SER A 122 2.14 -9.64 23.08
N ASP A 123 2.45 -10.11 21.88
CA ASP A 123 3.79 -10.51 21.46
C ASP A 123 4.41 -9.40 20.59
N ILE A 124 3.86 -8.18 20.62
CA ILE A 124 4.35 -7.02 19.89
C ILE A 124 4.69 -5.91 20.88
N ASP A 125 5.91 -5.39 20.79
CA ASP A 125 6.31 -4.19 21.52
C ASP A 125 5.80 -2.95 20.78
N PHE A 126 4.55 -2.57 21.06
CA PHE A 126 3.94 -1.38 20.47
C PHE A 126 4.68 -0.08 20.81
N ASN A 127 5.42 -0.01 21.92
CA ASN A 127 6.14 1.22 22.28
C ASN A 127 7.30 1.47 21.31
N VAL A 128 8.02 0.41 20.96
CA VAL A 128 9.10 0.50 19.96
C VAL A 128 8.55 0.89 18.58
N PHE A 129 7.40 0.33 18.15
CA PHE A 129 6.77 0.73 16.89
C PHE A 129 6.25 2.18 16.92
N LYS A 130 5.77 2.69 18.05
CA LYS A 130 5.39 4.11 18.19
C LYS A 130 6.58 5.03 17.96
N VAL A 131 7.70 4.75 18.63
CA VAL A 131 8.94 5.53 18.48
C VAL A 131 9.46 5.48 17.04
N ALA A 132 9.45 4.29 16.42
CA ALA A 132 9.84 4.14 15.03
C ALA A 132 8.90 4.89 14.06
N ALA A 133 7.59 4.91 14.34
CA ALA A 133 6.62 5.68 13.56
C ALA A 133 6.86 7.19 13.68
N ASP A 134 7.17 7.70 14.87
CA ASP A 134 7.53 9.12 15.06
C ASP A 134 8.80 9.48 14.28
N LEU A 135 9.82 8.61 14.28
CA LEU A 135 11.02 8.80 13.48
C LEU A 135 10.73 8.80 11.97
N CYS A 136 9.84 7.93 11.50
CA CYS A 136 9.42 7.89 10.10
C CYS A 136 8.73 9.20 9.66
N ASP A 137 7.99 9.84 10.57
CA ASP A 137 7.25 11.09 10.32
C ASP A 137 8.11 12.35 10.47
N GLU A 138 9.38 12.24 10.90
CA GLU A 138 10.28 13.40 10.97
C GLU A 138 10.39 14.11 9.61
N SER A 139 10.22 15.42 9.63
CA SER A 139 10.31 16.24 8.42
C SER A 139 11.76 16.35 7.95
N VAL A 140 12.05 15.81 6.77
CA VAL A 140 13.31 16.00 6.05
C VAL A 140 13.13 16.94 4.86
N THR A 141 14.09 17.85 4.66
CA THR A 141 14.10 18.76 3.52
C THR A 141 14.79 18.09 2.34
N THR A 142 14.08 17.96 1.21
CA THR A 142 14.65 17.44 -0.03
C THR A 142 15.57 18.48 -0.68
N PRO A 143 16.45 18.09 -1.63
CA PRO A 143 17.29 19.03 -2.37
C PRO A 143 16.50 20.14 -3.06
N GLU A 144 15.23 19.90 -3.39
CA GLU A 144 14.30 20.86 -4.00
C GLU A 144 13.62 21.78 -2.97
N GLY A 145 14.03 21.74 -1.70
CA GLY A 145 13.50 22.58 -0.62
C GLY A 145 12.12 22.17 -0.10
N LYS A 146 11.61 20.99 -0.48
CA LYS A 146 10.31 20.49 -0.01
C LYS A 146 10.49 19.66 1.26
N SER A 147 9.60 19.83 2.23
CA SER A 147 9.52 18.95 3.39
C SER A 147 8.78 17.66 3.02
N LYS A 148 9.32 16.51 3.42
CA LYS A 148 8.69 15.18 3.32
C LYS A 148 8.94 14.38 4.60
N PRO A 149 8.10 13.37 4.92
CA PRO A 149 8.42 12.40 5.96
C PRO A 149 9.74 11.69 5.64
N ARG A 150 10.54 11.40 6.68
CA ARG A 150 11.84 10.75 6.56
C ARG A 150 11.76 9.38 5.90
N TYR A 151 10.80 8.54 6.32
CA TYR A 151 10.65 7.19 5.80
C TYR A 151 9.19 6.88 5.47
N THR A 152 8.95 6.48 4.23
CA THR A 152 7.65 5.96 3.77
C THR A 152 7.84 4.61 3.10
N LEU A 153 6.85 3.73 3.19
CA LEU A 153 6.87 2.43 2.55
C LEU A 153 5.61 2.26 1.71
N ASN A 154 5.80 2.12 0.40
CA ASN A 154 4.75 1.81 -0.56
C ASN A 154 5.26 0.64 -1.40
N GLY A 155 4.51 -0.46 -1.44
CA GLY A 155 4.95 -1.66 -2.15
C GLY A 155 3.81 -2.62 -2.44
N ALA A 156 4.05 -3.48 -3.41
CA ALA A 156 3.24 -4.65 -3.71
C ALA A 156 4.19 -5.86 -3.77
N TYR A 157 3.70 -7.02 -3.37
CA TYR A 157 4.45 -8.28 -3.40
C TYR A 157 3.51 -9.39 -3.87
N GLU A 158 4.09 -10.43 -4.45
CA GLU A 158 3.36 -11.62 -4.82
C GLU A 158 3.18 -12.55 -3.61
N LEU A 159 2.08 -13.31 -3.58
CA LEU A 159 1.85 -14.31 -2.53
C LEU A 159 2.80 -15.51 -2.61
N SER A 160 3.53 -15.65 -3.73
CA SER A 160 4.59 -16.64 -3.94
C SER A 160 5.89 -16.28 -3.21
N GLU A 161 6.10 -14.99 -2.89
CA GLU A 161 7.29 -14.52 -2.20
C GLU A 161 7.27 -14.94 -0.73
N SER A 162 8.45 -15.32 -0.21
CA SER A 162 8.54 -15.75 1.19
C SER A 162 8.25 -14.58 2.15
N PRO A 163 7.45 -14.80 3.21
CA PRO A 163 7.13 -13.75 4.17
C PRO A 163 8.37 -13.12 4.82
N ALA A 164 9.41 -13.93 5.05
CA ALA A 164 10.67 -13.47 5.63
C ALA A 164 11.42 -12.52 4.69
N SER A 165 11.52 -12.84 3.39
CA SER A 165 12.17 -11.96 2.40
C SER A 165 11.40 -10.65 2.21
N ILE A 166 10.06 -10.72 2.17
CA ILE A 166 9.22 -9.51 2.12
C ILE A 166 9.52 -8.62 3.33
N LEU A 167 9.51 -9.20 4.53
CA LEU A 167 9.76 -8.46 5.76
C LEU A 167 11.18 -7.87 5.80
N GLU A 168 12.19 -8.61 5.35
CA GLU A 168 13.57 -8.13 5.23
C GLU A 168 13.65 -6.93 4.26
N HIS A 169 13.02 -7.01 3.09
CA HIS A 169 12.96 -5.89 2.14
C HIS A 169 12.27 -4.66 2.76
N MET A 170 11.18 -4.86 3.50
CA MET A 170 10.48 -3.76 4.18
C MET A 170 11.39 -3.04 5.19
N HIS A 171 12.10 -3.79 6.02
CA HIS A 171 13.06 -3.23 6.99
C HIS A 171 14.20 -2.48 6.28
N ARG A 172 14.72 -3.03 5.19
CA ARG A 172 15.78 -2.41 4.39
C ARG A 172 15.34 -1.09 3.76
N CYS A 173 14.08 -0.95 3.34
CA CYS A 173 13.54 0.29 2.78
C CYS A 173 13.56 1.47 3.76
N ILE A 174 13.46 1.20 5.06
CA ILE A 174 13.39 2.25 6.09
C ILE A 174 14.65 2.31 6.97
N GLY A 175 15.69 1.55 6.61
CA GLY A 175 16.92 1.47 7.39
C GLY A 175 16.66 0.97 8.81
N ALA A 176 16.01 -0.18 8.93
CA ALA A 176 15.68 -0.78 10.21
C ALA A 176 16.07 -2.26 10.27
N GLU A 177 16.06 -2.82 11.47
CA GLU A 177 16.24 -4.25 11.74
C GLU A 177 15.13 -4.76 12.67
N PRO A 178 14.65 -6.01 12.48
CA PRO A 178 13.72 -6.61 13.42
C PRO A 178 14.41 -6.92 14.75
N THR A 179 13.68 -6.75 15.86
CA THR A 179 14.15 -7.17 17.18
C THR A 179 13.18 -8.15 17.82
N TYR A 180 13.69 -9.01 18.69
CA TYR A 180 12.88 -9.90 19.52
C TYR A 180 13.42 -9.94 20.94
N ILE A 181 12.74 -9.25 21.86
CA ILE A 181 13.20 -9.02 23.23
C ILE A 181 12.06 -9.40 24.18
N ALA A 182 12.38 -10.17 25.23
CA ALA A 182 11.41 -10.57 26.25
C ALA A 182 10.12 -11.21 25.70
N GLY A 183 10.21 -11.92 24.58
CA GLY A 183 9.06 -12.58 23.94
C GLY A 183 8.27 -11.69 22.97
N GLN A 184 8.69 -10.44 22.75
CA GLN A 184 7.98 -9.49 21.92
C GLN A 184 8.76 -9.09 20.66
N HIS A 185 8.05 -9.01 19.54
CA HIS A 185 8.54 -8.48 18.27
C HIS A 185 8.60 -6.95 18.30
N GLY A 186 9.74 -6.41 17.89
CA GLY A 186 9.98 -4.98 17.79
C GLY A 186 10.74 -4.63 16.51
N ILE A 187 11.13 -3.35 16.42
CA ILE A 187 11.89 -2.80 15.29
C ILE A 187 12.93 -1.81 15.81
N LEU A 188 14.17 -1.95 15.36
CA LEU A 188 15.24 -0.99 15.64
C LEU A 188 15.53 -0.18 14.39
N MET A 189 15.30 1.13 14.46
CA MET A 189 15.65 2.05 13.38
C MET A 189 17.13 2.43 13.47
N TRP A 190 17.87 2.41 12.36
CA TRP A 190 19.26 2.89 12.24
C TRP A 190 19.33 4.43 12.26
N ALA A 191 18.81 5.03 13.32
CA ALA A 191 19.04 6.43 13.65
C ALA A 191 20.10 6.53 14.75
N TYR A 192 20.80 7.67 14.79
CA TYR A 192 21.72 7.96 15.86
C TYR A 192 20.92 8.28 17.15
N HIS A 193 21.03 7.41 18.15
CA HIS A 193 20.36 7.55 19.44
C HIS A 193 21.30 7.99 20.57
N GLY A 194 22.55 8.35 20.25
CA GLY A 194 23.56 8.77 21.24
C GLY A 194 23.48 10.26 21.60
N PRO A 195 24.05 10.68 22.74
CA PRO A 195 24.22 12.11 23.03
C PRO A 195 25.24 12.72 22.07
N ALA A 196 25.08 13.99 21.68
CA ALA A 196 26.09 14.70 20.89
C ALA A 196 27.45 14.65 21.62
N THR A 197 28.41 13.90 21.06
CA THR A 197 29.71 13.67 21.70
C THR A 197 30.67 14.85 21.58
N LEU A 198 30.33 15.87 20.79
CA LEU A 198 31.13 17.07 20.60
C LEU A 198 30.25 18.31 20.53
N LYS A 199 30.47 19.25 21.45
CA LYS A 199 29.91 20.61 21.41
C LYS A 199 31.03 21.54 20.95
N ILE A 200 30.90 22.13 19.77
CA ILE A 200 31.83 23.17 19.30
C ILE A 200 31.39 24.48 19.94
N GLU A 201 32.16 24.98 20.89
CA GLU A 201 31.96 26.31 21.47
C GLU A 201 32.43 27.37 20.46
N PRO A 202 31.69 28.46 20.24
CA PRO A 202 32.15 29.57 19.40
C PRO A 202 33.40 30.20 20.03
N HIS A 203 34.39 30.50 19.18
CA HIS A 203 35.62 31.21 19.57
C HIS A 203 35.34 32.62 20.07
#